data_AF-A0A9D5Q5C8-F1
#
_entry.id   AF-A0A9D5Q5C8-F1
#
_cell.length_a   1.000
_cell.length_b   1.000
_cell.length_c   1.000
_cell.angle_alpha   90.00
_cell.angle_beta   90.00
_cell.angle_gamma   90.00
#
_symmetry.space_group_name_H-M   'P 1'
#
loop_
_entity.id
_entity.type
_entity.pdbx_description
1 polymer ?
#
loop_
_entity_poly.entity_id
_entity_poly.type
_entity_poly.pdbx_seq_one_letter_code
_entity_poly.pdbx_strand_id
1 'polypeptide(L)'
;MNTQTISLSKGQIKQAVVEAIKDDHDIQKIIVFGSFLASDTPQDIDVAVVGNFSAGYLDVATRLRKKVRHIAKILPVDIIPLQANSPQTRFVQEIENGEVIYEKRNAPVA
;
A
#
# COMPACT_ATOMS: atom_id res chain seq x y z
N MET A 1 -15.20 30.55 7.14
CA MET A 1 -15.11 29.45 6.14
C MET A 1 -15.17 28.15 6.92
N ASN A 2 -16.27 27.41 6.82
CA ASN A 2 -16.40 26.12 7.49
C ASN A 2 -15.63 25.08 6.68
N THR A 3 -14.39 24.79 7.09
CA THR A 3 -13.65 23.66 6.56
C THR A 3 -14.28 22.40 7.16
N GLN A 4 -15.29 21.84 6.50
CA GLN A 4 -15.71 20.47 6.79
C GLN A 4 -14.51 19.58 6.46
N THR A 5 -13.84 19.05 7.48
CA THR A 5 -12.83 18.01 7.30
C THR A 5 -13.54 16.80 6.72
N ILE A 6 -13.33 16.54 5.42
CA ILE A 6 -13.84 15.32 4.78
C ILE A 6 -13.10 14.15 5.43
N SER A 7 -13.76 13.46 6.35
CA SER A 7 -13.27 12.21 6.92
C SER A 7 -13.53 11.09 5.91
N LEU A 8 -12.47 10.47 5.39
CA LEU A 8 -12.59 9.29 4.53
C LEU A 8 -12.72 8.05 5.40
N SER A 9 -13.63 7.15 5.04
CA SER A 9 -13.69 5.81 5.64
C SER A 9 -12.44 4.99 5.30
N LYS A 10 -12.15 3.95 6.09
CA LYS A 10 -11.04 3.02 5.80
C LYS A 10 -11.12 2.44 4.38
N GLY A 11 -12.33 2.09 3.92
CA GLY A 11 -12.55 1.58 2.56
C GLY A 11 -12.16 2.61 1.48
N GLN A 12 -12.51 3.88 1.68
CA GLN A 12 -12.13 4.95 0.76
C GLN A 12 -10.61 5.21 0.75
N ILE A 13 -9.95 5.11 1.91
CA ILE A 13 -8.49 5.23 2.00
C ILE A 13 -7.82 4.07 1.25
N LYS A 14 -8.26 2.82 1.49
CA LYS A 14 -7.77 1.62 0.77
C LYS A 14 -7.91 1.79 -0.74
N GLN A 15 -9.09 2.20 -1.21
CA GLN A 15 -9.32 2.41 -2.64
C GLN A 15 -8.43 3.52 -3.20
N ALA A 16 -8.25 4.63 -2.48
CA ALA A 16 -7.36 5.71 -2.91
C ALA A 16 -5.92 5.24 -3.06
N VAL A 17 -5.44 4.38 -2.15
CA VAL A 17 -4.10 3.77 -2.25
C VAL A 17 -4.01 2.93 -3.52
N VAL A 18 -4.98 2.04 -3.77
CA VAL A 18 -5.02 1.21 -4.99
C VAL A 18 -4.98 2.09 -6.24
N GLU A 19 -5.87 3.07 -6.37
CA GLU A 19 -5.93 3.95 -7.54
C GLU A 19 -4.64 4.75 -7.75
N ALA A 20 -3.95 5.13 -6.67
CA ALA A 20 -2.72 5.92 -6.77
C ALA A 20 -1.55 5.12 -7.36
N ILE A 21 -1.51 3.80 -7.19
CA ILE A 21 -0.31 3.01 -7.53
C ILE A 21 -0.56 1.81 -8.45
N LYS A 22 -1.79 1.31 -8.62
CA LYS A 22 -2.10 0.06 -9.37
C LYS A 22 -1.59 0.05 -10.82
N ASP A 23 -1.46 1.21 -11.46
CA ASP A 23 -1.02 1.34 -12.84
C ASP A 23 0.52 1.26 -12.99
N ASP A 24 1.27 1.16 -11.88
CA ASP A 24 2.69 0.85 -11.93
C ASP A 24 2.89 -0.61 -12.38
N HIS A 25 3.50 -0.78 -13.56
CA HIS A 25 3.69 -2.09 -14.17
C HIS A 25 4.48 -3.09 -13.31
N ASP A 26 5.35 -2.60 -12.41
CA ASP A 26 6.16 -3.41 -11.51
C ASP A 26 5.31 -4.06 -10.40
N ILE A 27 4.17 -3.45 -10.06
CA ILE A 27 3.31 -3.88 -8.94
C ILE A 27 2.51 -5.11 -9.32
N GLN A 28 2.52 -6.09 -8.43
CA GLN A 28 1.74 -7.32 -8.52
C GLN A 28 0.67 -7.42 -7.44
N LYS A 29 0.95 -6.90 -6.24
CA LYS A 29 0.03 -7.00 -5.10
C LYS A 29 0.19 -5.82 -4.16
N ILE A 30 -0.91 -5.38 -3.58
CA ILE A 30 -0.95 -4.34 -2.54
C ILE A 30 -1.67 -4.93 -1.34
N ILE A 31 -1.01 -4.86 -0.19
CA ILE A 31 -1.48 -5.44 1.07
C ILE A 31 -1.49 -4.33 2.12
N VAL A 32 -2.60 -4.19 2.83
CA VAL A 32 -2.68 -3.32 4.02
C VAL A 32 -2.54 -4.18 5.24
N PHE A 33 -1.73 -3.75 6.20
CA PHE A 33 -1.50 -4.49 7.43
C PHE A 33 -1.38 -3.53 8.62
N GLY A 34 -0.93 -4.05 9.77
CA GLY A 34 -0.70 -3.25 10.96
C GLY A 34 -1.99 -2.75 11.62
N SER A 35 -1.86 -1.66 12.38
CA SER A 35 -2.92 -1.16 13.26
C SER A 35 -4.15 -0.66 12.48
N PHE A 36 -3.96 -0.29 11.20
CA PHE A 36 -5.02 0.21 10.34
C PHE A 36 -6.20 -0.75 10.19
N LEU A 37 -5.96 -2.07 10.20
CA LEU A 37 -7.03 -3.06 10.06
C LEU A 37 -7.90 -3.14 11.31
N ALA A 38 -7.30 -3.17 12.50
CA ALA A 38 -7.99 -3.44 13.77
C ALA A 38 -8.46 -2.19 14.53
N SER A 39 -7.80 -1.03 14.37
CA SER A 39 -8.12 0.17 15.16
C SER A 39 -9.28 0.97 14.57
N ASP A 40 -10.26 1.37 15.39
CA ASP A 40 -11.33 2.29 14.95
C ASP A 40 -10.81 3.71 14.64
N THR A 41 -9.65 4.07 15.19
CA THR A 41 -8.99 5.38 15.04
C THR A 41 -7.51 5.20 14.65
N PRO A 42 -7.24 4.68 13.44
CA PRO A 42 -5.87 4.41 13.01
C PRO A 42 -5.08 5.71 12.89
N GLN A 43 -3.81 5.68 13.29
CA GLN A 43 -2.91 6.83 13.23
C GLN A 43 -2.14 6.90 11.91
N ASP A 44 -2.01 5.76 11.24
CA ASP A 44 -1.33 5.56 9.97
C ASP A 44 -1.95 4.39 9.20
N ILE A 45 -1.47 4.17 7.99
CA ILE A 45 -1.73 2.99 7.19
C ILE A 45 -0.41 2.39 6.69
N ASP A 46 -0.16 1.15 7.07
CA ASP A 46 0.97 0.36 6.61
C ASP A 46 0.61 -0.39 5.33
N VAL A 47 1.37 -0.15 4.26
CA VAL A 47 1.11 -0.70 2.93
C VAL A 47 2.33 -1.46 2.43
N ALA A 48 2.20 -2.77 2.34
CA ALA A 48 3.15 -3.64 1.67
C ALA A 48 2.82 -3.69 0.17
N VAL A 49 3.80 -3.37 -0.67
CA VAL A 49 3.65 -3.36 -2.13
C VAL A 49 4.59 -4.40 -2.71
N VAL A 50 4.02 -5.52 -3.15
CA VAL A 50 4.77 -6.61 -3.75
C VAL A 50 4.87 -6.38 -5.25
N GLY A 51 6.08 -6.51 -5.78
CA GLY A 51 6.33 -6.33 -7.19
C GLY A 51 7.68 -6.86 -7.64
N ASN A 52 7.95 -6.70 -8.94
CA ASN A 52 9.24 -6.96 -9.54
C ASN A 52 9.92 -5.63 -9.84
N PHE A 53 10.66 -5.11 -8.86
CA PHE A 53 11.32 -3.83 -9.01
C PHE A 53 12.74 -4.03 -9.55
N SER A 54 13.10 -3.26 -10.59
CA SER A 54 14.46 -3.20 -11.11
C SER A 54 15.34 -2.21 -10.33
N ALA A 55 14.72 -1.23 -9.66
CA ALA A 55 15.39 -0.21 -8.85
C ALA A 55 15.57 -0.66 -7.39
N GLY A 56 16.49 0.00 -6.68
CA GLY A 56 16.73 -0.26 -5.27
C GLY A 56 15.55 0.12 -4.37
N TYR A 57 15.51 -0.45 -3.17
CA TYR A 57 14.43 -0.25 -2.19
C TYR A 57 14.06 1.22 -1.97
N LEU A 58 15.06 2.09 -1.75
CA LEU A 58 14.82 3.50 -1.44
C LEU A 58 14.19 4.26 -2.61
N ASP A 59 14.59 3.95 -3.84
CA ASP A 59 14.05 4.58 -5.05
C ASP A 59 12.60 4.19 -5.26
N VAL A 60 12.28 2.90 -5.11
CA VAL A 60 10.91 2.39 -5.21
C VAL A 60 10.04 3.01 -4.12
N ALA A 61 10.48 2.96 -2.86
CA ALA A 61 9.74 3.52 -1.74
C ALA A 61 9.47 5.02 -1.93
N THR A 62 10.48 5.78 -2.38
CA THR A 62 10.34 7.22 -2.66
C THR A 62 9.38 7.48 -3.82
N ARG A 63 9.46 6.70 -4.90
CA ARG A 63 8.57 6.80 -6.07
C ARG A 63 7.12 6.55 -5.67
N LEU A 64 6.84 5.50 -4.91
CA LEU A 64 5.51 5.15 -4.45
C LEU A 64 4.96 6.17 -3.44
N ARG A 65 5.78 6.63 -2.48
CA ARG A 65 5.40 7.69 -1.53
C ARG A 65 4.97 8.98 -2.22
N LYS A 66 5.60 9.33 -3.36
CA LYS A 66 5.17 10.49 -4.17
C LYS A 66 3.76 10.29 -4.74
N LYS A 67 3.42 9.09 -5.20
CA LYS A 67 2.09 8.77 -5.76
C LYS A 67 0.97 8.87 -4.71
N VAL A 68 1.22 8.40 -3.49
CA VAL A 68 0.23 8.44 -2.38
C VAL A 68 0.24 9.74 -1.56
N ARG A 69 1.05 10.74 -1.93
CA ARG A 69 1.23 11.97 -1.12
C ARG A 69 -0.07 12.71 -0.81
N HIS A 70 -1.08 12.61 -1.68
CA HIS A 70 -2.38 13.25 -1.44
C HIS A 70 -3.18 12.56 -0.32
N ILE A 71 -2.98 11.25 -0.13
CA ILE A 71 -3.57 10.44 0.94
C ILE A 71 -2.86 10.74 2.27
N ALA A 72 -1.53 10.87 2.22
CA ALA A 72 -0.69 11.21 3.38
C ALA A 72 -1.04 12.55 4.07
N LYS A 73 -1.83 13.42 3.42
CA LYS A 73 -2.37 14.65 4.02
C LYS A 73 -3.55 14.39 4.97
N ILE A 74 -4.17 13.22 4.87
CA ILE A 74 -5.35 12.80 5.64
C ILE A 74 -4.91 11.81 6.72
N LEU A 75 -4.15 10.79 6.33
CA LEU A 75 -3.61 9.75 7.19
C LEU A 75 -2.20 9.41 6.72
N PRO A 76 -1.17 9.46 7.57
CA PRO A 76 0.18 9.01 7.25
C PRO A 76 0.18 7.64 6.57
N VAL A 77 0.94 7.51 5.48
CA VAL A 77 1.05 6.27 4.71
C VAL A 77 2.50 5.79 4.79
N ASP A 78 2.74 4.62 5.40
CA ASP A 78 4.03 3.94 5.28
C ASP A 78 3.97 2.91 4.15
N ILE A 79 4.93 2.99 3.24
CA ILE A 79 5.04 2.09 2.10
C ILE A 79 6.29 1.25 2.25
N ILE A 80 6.08 -0.07 2.21
CA ILE A 80 7.13 -1.08 2.23
C ILE A 80 7.13 -1.83 0.91
N PRO A 81 8.04 -1.50 -0.03
CA PRO A 81 8.24 -2.28 -1.24
C PRO A 81 8.84 -3.66 -0.94
N LEU A 82 8.28 -4.69 -1.56
CA LEU A 82 8.72 -6.08 -1.39
C LEU A 82 8.95 -6.72 -2.75
N GLN A 83 10.09 -7.39 -2.90
CA GLN A 83 10.36 -8.16 -4.11
C GLN A 83 9.54 -9.45 -4.07
N ALA A 84 8.82 -9.76 -5.16
CA ALA A 84 7.91 -10.90 -5.27
C ALA A 84 8.55 -12.28 -4.99
N ASN A 85 9.88 -12.39 -5.07
CA ASN A 85 10.63 -13.64 -4.92
C ASN A 85 11.74 -13.58 -3.85
N SER A 86 11.76 -12.57 -2.98
CA SER A 86 12.77 -12.49 -1.92
C SER A 86 12.26 -13.15 -0.64
N PRO A 87 13.06 -13.98 0.06
CA PRO A 87 12.73 -14.41 1.42
C PRO A 87 12.62 -13.16 2.29
N GLN A 88 11.40 -12.88 2.74
CA GLN A 88 11.10 -11.73 3.59
C GLN A 88 11.53 -12.08 5.02
N THR A 89 12.23 -11.19 5.73
CA THR A 89 12.93 -11.57 6.98
C THR A 89 12.46 -10.84 8.23
N ARG A 90 11.66 -9.77 8.15
CA ARG A 90 11.27 -8.99 9.35
C ARG A 90 9.79 -8.62 9.50
N PHE A 91 9.01 -8.61 8.42
CA PHE A 91 7.59 -8.20 8.44
C PHE A 91 6.63 -9.30 7.95
N VAL A 92 7.13 -10.52 7.78
CA VAL A 92 6.41 -11.65 7.18
C VAL A 92 5.08 -11.89 7.87
N GLN A 93 5.10 -12.07 9.18
CA GLN A 93 3.91 -12.48 9.92
C GLN A 93 2.83 -11.40 9.94
N GLU A 94 3.21 -10.12 10.03
CA GLU A 94 2.24 -9.01 10.02
C GLU A 94 1.62 -8.83 8.62
N ILE A 95 2.44 -8.94 7.56
CA ILE A 95 1.96 -8.83 6.18
C ILE A 95 1.13 -10.05 5.77
N GLU A 96 1.49 -11.25 6.24
CA GLU A 96 0.73 -12.49 6.01
C GLU A 96 -0.68 -12.42 6.61
N ASN A 97 -0.84 -11.72 7.73
CA ASN A 97 -2.14 -11.45 8.34
C ASN A 97 -2.82 -10.18 7.76
N GLY A 98 -2.20 -9.54 6.77
CA GLY A 98 -2.71 -8.35 6.12
C GLY A 98 -3.88 -8.63 5.17
N GLU A 99 -4.59 -7.56 4.81
CA GLU A 99 -5.66 -7.57 3.83
C GLU A 99 -5.09 -7.27 2.44
N VAL A 100 -5.25 -8.19 1.49
CA VAL A 100 -4.93 -7.94 0.08
C VAL A 100 -6.01 -7.04 -0.52
N ILE A 101 -5.63 -5.81 -0.89
CA ILE A 101 -6.55 -4.79 -1.45
C ILE A 101 -6.44 -4.68 -2.97
N TYR A 102 -5.37 -5.23 -3.55
CA TYR A 102 -5.19 -5.35 -5.00
C TYR A 102 -4.27 -6.53 -5.30
N GLU A 103 -4.62 -7.29 -6.32
CA GLU A 103 -3.75 -8.31 -6.92
C GLU A 103 -3.92 -8.26 -8.43
N LYS A 104 -2.80 -8.11 -9.13
CA LYS A 104 -2.76 -8.17 -10.58
C LYS A 104 -2.99 -9.62 -10.98
N ARG A 105 -4.14 -9.90 -11.58
CA ARG A 105 -4.39 -11.21 -12.20
C ARG A 105 -3.37 -11.39 -13.31
N ASN A 106 -2.41 -12.30 -13.13
CA ASN A 106 -1.68 -12.83 -14.27
C ASN A 106 -2.71 -13.56 -15.13
N ALA A 107 -2.90 -13.13 -16.37
CA ALA A 107 -3.61 -13.95 -17.34
C ALA A 107 -2.90 -15.31 -17.38
N PRO A 108 -3.64 -16.43 -17.38
CA PRO A 108 -3.00 -17.71 -17.64
C PRO A 108 -2.27 -17.58 -18.98
N VAL A 109 -0.97 -17.87 -18.97
CA VAL A 109 -0.19 -18.02 -20.19
C VAL A 109 -0.83 -19.20 -20.92
N ALA A 110 -1.57 -18.90 -21.99
CA ALA A 110 -2.15 -19.90 -22.89
C ALA A 110 -1.06 -20.57 -23.72
#